data_AF-A0A7C4PT59-F1
#
_entry.id   AF-A0A7C4PT59-F1
#
_cell.length_a   1.000
_cell.length_b   1.000
_cell.length_c   1.000
_cell.angle_alpha   90.00
_cell.angle_beta   90.00
_cell.angle_gamma   90.00
#
_symmetry.space_group_name_H-M   'P 1'
#
loop_
_entity.id
_entity.type
_entity.pdbx_description
1 polymer ?
#
loop_
_entity_poly.entity_id
_entity_poly.type
_entity_poly.pdbx_seq_one_letter_code
_entity_poly.pdbx_strand_id
1 'polypeptide(L)'
;MKLKGRAAQSRTRPKASARWRFSPWNGVFLALGLAIALLWNLLANRQHRPNTPVSIQPTTGIAAAKPWGQLEITPIVIERPEEYFQDDAPTPPIRWHFPGYNTVQLADFLRGLNPPQELLPRLLDTNHWKVVGQSVVIQPPLDLVRDLPCDLRKRLYGELARHGENLTQRYPFVYREDGFDEWFAKSGLSDDTLAAIRSMTCLEKNRLCFFDGHYFRLTLPTNEVRALARALSRVPTVLVTLRVPEQANVAPLLDYWGSPKRNRNLKPLLESMARAPGGATLNVSYFFPPLAQSWLYTYPHPTNRFLVRAPDCFWTAMNFGRESADNRFLDSQFIQSTLAAEYERVESPTQFGDLILFYEPGQIWRAVHMCVYIAEDIVFTKNGADVYQPWVLMRMKDMLVHYPSEIPLQMAVYRRLERY
;
A
#
# COMPACT_ATOMS: atom_id res chain seq x y z
N MET A 1 -2.71 3.87 86.62
CA MET A 1 -1.92 2.85 87.35
C MET A 1 -0.72 2.49 86.48
N LYS A 2 0.48 2.96 86.90
CA LYS A 2 1.87 2.51 86.63
C LYS A 2 2.32 2.19 85.18
N LEU A 3 3.51 2.56 84.68
CA LEU A 3 4.67 3.36 85.12
C LEU A 3 5.68 3.36 83.94
N LYS A 4 6.45 4.47 83.80
CA LYS A 4 7.86 4.57 83.32
C LYS A 4 8.16 4.28 81.83
N GLY A 5 9.00 5.04 81.12
CA GLY A 5 9.93 6.10 81.49
C GLY A 5 11.36 5.80 81.03
N ARG A 6 11.88 6.67 80.13
CA ARG A 6 13.29 7.09 79.92
C ARG A 6 14.38 6.05 79.56
N ALA A 7 15.07 6.34 78.45
CA ALA A 7 16.47 6.83 78.38
C ALA A 7 17.31 6.21 77.26
N ALA A 8 18.12 7.07 76.63
CA ALA A 8 19.05 6.80 75.55
C ALA A 8 20.29 5.99 75.99
N GLN A 9 20.87 5.25 75.05
CA GLN A 9 22.31 4.91 75.06
C GLN A 9 22.85 4.75 73.64
N SER A 10 23.96 5.45 73.39
CA SER A 10 24.78 5.46 72.17
C SER A 10 25.69 4.23 72.06
N ARG A 11 26.29 4.06 70.85
CA ARG A 11 27.42 3.20 70.42
C ARG A 11 26.95 2.08 69.48
N THR A 12 27.54 1.75 68.33
CA THR A 12 28.78 2.11 67.63
C THR A 12 28.66 1.54 66.21
N ARG A 13 29.13 2.25 65.17
CA ARG A 13 29.25 1.73 63.79
C ARG A 13 30.45 0.76 63.68
N PRO A 14 30.33 -0.38 62.97
CA PRO A 14 31.45 -0.98 62.28
C PRO A 14 31.45 -0.58 60.80
N LYS A 15 32.55 0.03 60.34
CA LYS A 15 32.88 0.22 58.92
C LYS A 15 33.36 -1.12 58.36
N ALA A 16 32.61 -1.71 57.43
CA ALA A 16 33.11 -2.81 56.59
C ALA A 16 33.44 -2.25 55.19
N SER A 17 34.72 -2.01 54.93
CA SER A 17 35.22 -1.69 53.60
C SER A 17 35.38 -2.99 52.78
N ALA A 18 34.41 -3.28 51.91
CA ALA A 18 34.52 -4.37 50.95
C ALA A 18 35.52 -3.99 49.84
N ARG A 19 36.74 -4.50 49.94
CA ARG A 19 37.73 -4.47 48.86
C ARG A 19 37.31 -5.44 47.76
N TRP A 20 36.73 -4.94 46.68
CA TRP A 20 36.52 -5.69 45.45
C TRP A 20 37.88 -6.10 44.86
N ARG A 21 38.22 -7.39 44.96
CA ARG A 21 39.36 -7.98 44.26
C ARG A 21 38.90 -8.29 42.83
N PHE A 22 39.36 -7.50 41.87
CA PHE A 22 39.19 -7.82 40.45
C PHE A 22 39.89 -9.15 40.16
N SER A 23 39.11 -10.17 39.82
CA SER A 23 39.62 -11.43 39.30
C SER A 23 40.17 -11.18 37.90
N PRO A 24 41.37 -11.69 37.55
CA PRO A 24 41.95 -11.55 36.20
C PRO A 24 41.04 -12.15 35.11
N TRP A 25 40.14 -13.06 35.48
CA TRP A 25 39.12 -13.62 34.58
C TRP A 25 38.09 -12.59 34.10
N ASN A 26 37.79 -11.55 34.90
CA ASN A 26 36.82 -10.52 34.51
C ASN A 26 37.33 -9.70 33.31
N GLY A 27 38.65 -9.51 33.19
CA GLY A 27 39.25 -8.85 32.02
C GLY A 27 39.15 -9.68 30.75
N VAL A 28 39.30 -11.01 30.86
CA VAL A 28 39.18 -11.94 29.73
C VAL A 28 37.74 -11.99 29.20
N PHE A 29 36.74 -12.06 30.10
CA PHE A 29 35.33 -12.04 29.67
C PHE A 29 34.93 -10.70 29.03
N LEU A 30 35.47 -9.58 29.50
CA LEU A 30 35.22 -8.27 28.90
C LEU A 30 35.85 -8.14 27.51
N ALA A 31 37.09 -8.64 27.34
CA ALA A 31 37.76 -8.64 26.05
C ALA A 31 37.07 -9.57 25.03
N LEU A 32 36.62 -10.75 25.47
CA LEU A 32 35.90 -11.70 24.61
C LEU A 32 34.52 -11.13 24.20
N GLY A 33 33.81 -10.49 25.13
CA GLY A 33 32.55 -9.81 24.85
C GLY A 33 32.70 -8.67 23.84
N LEU A 34 33.76 -7.86 23.96
CA LEU A 34 34.07 -6.80 22.99
C LEU A 34 34.44 -7.35 21.61
N ALA A 35 35.20 -8.45 21.55
CA ALA A 35 35.57 -9.09 20.30
C ALA A 35 34.34 -9.68 19.57
N ILE A 36 33.43 -10.32 20.30
CA ILE A 36 32.16 -10.83 19.76
C ILE A 36 31.26 -9.68 19.30
N ALA A 37 31.17 -8.60 20.08
CA ALA A 37 30.39 -7.42 19.70
C ALA A 37 30.95 -6.75 18.43
N LEU A 38 32.28 -6.65 18.30
CA LEU A 38 32.94 -6.14 17.09
C LEU A 38 32.71 -7.06 15.89
N LEU A 39 32.79 -8.38 16.05
CA LEU A 39 32.52 -9.34 14.98
C LEU A 39 31.06 -9.26 14.53
N TRP A 40 30.12 -9.14 15.47
CA TRP A 40 28.70 -8.96 15.18
C TRP A 40 28.43 -7.65 14.45
N ASN A 41 29.08 -6.55 14.86
CA ASN A 41 28.95 -5.26 14.20
C ASN A 41 29.50 -5.29 12.77
N LEU A 42 30.64 -5.97 12.54
CA LEU A 42 31.24 -6.14 11.22
C LEU A 42 30.37 -7.03 10.29
N LEU A 43 29.72 -8.06 10.83
CA LEU A 43 28.79 -8.92 10.09
C LEU A 43 27.45 -8.22 9.80
N ALA A 44 26.91 -7.47 10.76
CA ALA A 44 25.69 -6.68 10.60
C ALA A 44 25.89 -5.52 9.61
N ASN A 45 27.03 -4.83 9.63
CA ASN A 45 27.34 -3.77 8.65
C ASN A 45 27.58 -4.30 7.23
N ARG A 46 27.92 -5.58 7.05
CA ARG A 46 27.94 -6.18 5.69
C ARG A 46 26.53 -6.35 5.11
N GLN A 47 25.51 -6.47 5.96
CA GLN A 47 24.09 -6.51 5.54
C GLN A 47 23.46 -5.12 5.38
N HIS A 48 24.13 -4.06 5.85
CA HIS A 48 23.72 -2.66 5.71
C HIS A 48 24.73 -1.89 4.85
N ARG A 49 24.79 -2.22 3.55
CA ARG A 49 25.18 -1.20 2.58
C ARG A 49 23.96 -0.30 2.36
N PRO A 50 24.03 1.02 2.62
CA PRO A 50 22.96 1.92 2.24
C PRO A 50 22.80 1.85 0.73
N ASN A 51 21.62 1.46 0.26
CA ASN A 51 21.27 1.51 -1.15
C ASN A 51 21.38 2.96 -1.61
N THR A 52 22.28 3.20 -2.56
CA THR A 52 22.34 4.46 -3.30
C THR A 52 20.98 4.67 -3.99
N PRO A 53 20.40 5.88 -3.97
CA PRO A 53 19.20 6.15 -4.76
C PRO A 53 19.51 5.87 -6.23
N VAL A 54 18.82 4.87 -6.80
CA VAL A 54 18.92 4.54 -8.22
C VAL A 54 18.24 5.66 -8.99
N SER A 55 19.05 6.56 -9.55
CA SER A 55 18.62 7.51 -10.57
C SER A 55 18.44 6.74 -11.87
N ILE A 56 17.21 6.66 -12.38
CA ILE A 56 16.91 6.13 -13.71
C ILE A 56 17.34 7.19 -14.72
N GLN A 57 18.62 7.20 -15.09
CA GLN A 57 19.07 7.95 -16.27
C GLN A 57 18.95 7.06 -17.52
N PRO A 58 18.38 7.56 -18.63
CA PRO A 58 18.38 6.85 -19.89
C PRO A 58 19.80 6.84 -20.45
N THR A 59 20.44 5.67 -20.44
CA THR A 59 21.70 5.43 -21.14
C THR A 59 21.44 5.45 -22.65
N THR A 60 21.89 6.52 -23.31
CA THR A 60 22.08 6.56 -24.77
C THR A 60 23.26 5.68 -25.14
N GLY A 61 23.01 4.39 -25.24
CA GLY A 61 23.82 3.40 -25.97
C GLY A 61 22.92 2.71 -26.98
N ILE A 62 23.50 2.13 -28.03
CA ILE A 62 22.79 1.28 -29.00
C ILE A 62 21.95 0.29 -28.19
N ALA A 63 20.62 0.44 -28.23
CA ALA A 63 19.72 -0.22 -27.31
C ALA A 63 19.87 -1.74 -27.46
N ALA A 64 20.46 -2.39 -26.46
CA ALA A 64 20.42 -3.84 -26.35
C ALA A 64 18.95 -4.26 -26.46
N ALA A 65 18.68 -5.30 -27.27
CA ALA A 65 17.33 -5.81 -27.42
C ALA A 65 16.74 -6.12 -26.04
N LYS A 66 15.58 -5.53 -25.72
CA LYS A 66 14.91 -5.71 -24.43
C LYS A 66 14.63 -7.21 -24.25
N PRO A 67 14.97 -7.82 -23.09
CA PRO A 67 14.89 -9.28 -22.94
C PRO A 67 13.46 -9.82 -23.03
N TRP A 68 12.48 -9.00 -22.66
CA TRP A 68 11.05 -9.30 -22.78
C TRP A 68 10.46 -9.12 -24.20
N GLY A 69 11.24 -8.59 -25.16
CA GLY A 69 10.78 -8.33 -26.52
C GLY A 69 10.05 -6.99 -26.71
N GLN A 70 9.27 -6.90 -27.78
CA GLN A 70 8.49 -5.71 -28.13
C GLN A 70 7.09 -5.78 -27.52
N LEU A 71 6.73 -4.80 -26.69
CA LEU A 71 5.44 -4.75 -26.02
C LEU A 71 4.56 -3.64 -26.60
N GLU A 72 3.29 -3.97 -26.79
CA GLU A 72 2.21 -3.03 -27.01
C GLU A 72 1.41 -2.90 -25.72
N ILE A 73 1.37 -1.70 -25.15
CA ILE A 73 0.74 -1.41 -23.86
C ILE A 73 -0.47 -0.52 -24.14
N THR A 74 -1.68 -1.07 -23.94
CA THR A 74 -2.94 -0.36 -24.14
C THR A 74 -3.54 0.01 -22.78
N PRO A 75 -3.60 1.29 -22.41
CA PRO A 75 -4.32 1.72 -21.21
C PRO A 75 -5.81 1.38 -21.32
N ILE A 76 -6.35 0.82 -20.24
CA ILE A 76 -7.78 0.57 -20.09
C ILE A 76 -8.20 0.94 -18.67
N VAL A 77 -9.51 1.00 -18.45
CA VAL A 77 -10.09 1.18 -17.12
C VAL A 77 -11.03 0.02 -16.87
N ILE A 78 -10.91 -0.61 -15.70
CA ILE A 78 -11.89 -1.60 -15.24
C ILE A 78 -12.74 -1.01 -14.11
N GLU A 79 -13.99 -1.45 -14.04
CA GLU A 79 -14.95 -1.07 -13.02
C GLU A 79 -15.37 -2.31 -12.24
N ARG A 80 -15.85 -2.13 -11.01
CA ARG A 80 -16.43 -3.25 -10.26
C ARG A 80 -17.68 -3.78 -10.99
N PRO A 81 -17.91 -5.10 -10.96
CA PRO A 81 -19.17 -5.67 -11.44
C PRO A 81 -20.40 -5.09 -10.72
N GLU A 82 -21.56 -5.10 -11.37
CA GLU A 82 -22.79 -4.48 -10.86
C GLU A 82 -23.24 -5.07 -9.51
N GLU A 83 -22.98 -6.37 -9.27
CA GLU A 83 -23.30 -7.03 -8.00
C GLU A 83 -22.64 -6.41 -6.77
N TYR A 84 -21.54 -5.65 -6.93
CA TYR A 84 -20.84 -4.97 -5.83
C TYR A 84 -21.55 -3.68 -5.39
N PHE A 85 -22.56 -3.21 -6.13
CA PHE A 85 -23.30 -1.99 -5.81
C PHE A 85 -24.71 -2.26 -5.27
N GLN A 86 -25.00 -3.53 -4.94
CA GLN A 86 -26.26 -3.94 -4.32
C GLN A 86 -26.19 -3.70 -2.80
N ASP A 87 -26.36 -2.45 -2.37
CA ASP A 87 -26.54 -2.07 -0.97
C ASP A 87 -27.86 -1.31 -0.82
N ASP A 88 -28.89 -2.03 -0.36
CA ASP A 88 -30.22 -1.46 -0.10
C ASP A 88 -30.32 -0.85 1.32
N ALA A 89 -29.24 -0.89 2.11
CA ALA A 89 -29.27 -0.34 3.45
C ALA A 89 -29.39 1.21 3.40
N PRO A 90 -30.21 1.82 4.28
CA PRO A 90 -30.24 3.26 4.42
C PRO A 90 -28.84 3.82 4.69
N THR A 91 -28.44 4.85 3.96
CA THR A 91 -27.14 5.50 4.17
C THR A 91 -27.14 6.18 5.55
N PRO A 92 -26.24 5.81 6.48
CA PRO A 92 -26.18 6.42 7.81
C PRO A 92 -25.73 7.89 7.73
N PRO A 93 -25.94 8.71 8.77
CA PRO A 93 -25.38 10.07 8.80
C PRO A 93 -23.83 10.04 8.86
N ILE A 94 -23.20 11.12 8.39
CA ILE A 94 -21.74 11.32 8.51
C ILE A 94 -21.37 11.40 9.99
N ARG A 95 -20.27 10.75 10.37
CA ARG A 95 -19.72 10.80 11.72
C ARG A 95 -18.21 11.00 11.68
N TRP A 96 -17.73 11.97 12.43
CA TRP A 96 -16.30 12.18 12.67
C TRP A 96 -15.97 11.72 14.08
N HIS A 97 -15.16 10.66 14.16
CA HIS A 97 -14.75 10.05 15.40
C HIS A 97 -13.42 10.63 15.87
N PHE A 98 -13.38 11.10 17.13
CA PHE A 98 -12.18 11.59 17.82
C PHE A 98 -11.90 10.75 19.07
N PRO A 99 -11.33 9.54 18.93
CA PRO A 99 -10.91 8.72 20.07
C PRO A 99 -9.84 9.40 20.91
N GLY A 100 -9.97 9.32 22.24
CA GLY A 100 -9.03 9.89 23.21
C GLY A 100 -9.24 11.37 23.52
N TYR A 101 -10.12 12.04 22.78
CA TYR A 101 -10.50 13.43 23.05
C TYR A 101 -11.62 13.52 24.09
N ASN A 102 -11.54 14.52 24.95
CA ASN A 102 -12.71 15.09 25.63
C ASN A 102 -13.22 16.34 24.88
N THR A 103 -14.37 16.87 25.30
CA THR A 103 -15.01 18.01 24.63
C THR A 103 -14.16 19.29 24.67
N VAL A 104 -13.43 19.56 25.75
CA VAL A 104 -12.55 20.74 25.86
C VAL A 104 -11.37 20.61 24.90
N GLN A 105 -10.70 19.45 24.92
CA GLN A 105 -9.58 19.16 24.02
C GLN A 105 -9.99 19.23 22.55
N LEU A 106 -11.17 18.71 22.21
CA LEU A 106 -11.69 18.78 20.84
C LEU A 106 -11.99 20.22 20.43
N ALA A 107 -12.61 21.01 21.32
CA ALA A 107 -12.87 22.42 21.05
C ALA A 107 -11.57 23.21 20.83
N ASP A 108 -10.55 22.97 21.64
CA ASP A 108 -9.24 23.62 21.50
C ASP A 108 -8.53 23.19 20.22
N PHE A 109 -8.59 21.91 19.86
CA PHE A 109 -8.10 21.42 18.56
C PHE A 109 -8.81 22.13 17.40
N LEU A 110 -10.15 22.17 17.39
CA LEU A 110 -10.93 22.79 16.32
C LEU A 110 -10.66 24.29 16.21
N ARG A 111 -10.46 25.01 17.33
CA ARG A 111 -10.00 26.41 17.32
C ARG A 111 -8.59 26.53 16.76
N GLY A 112 -7.69 25.64 17.13
CA GLY A 112 -6.31 25.58 16.63
C GLY A 112 -6.21 25.35 15.12
N LEU A 113 -7.26 24.81 14.49
CA LEU A 113 -7.37 24.76 13.03
C LEU A 113 -7.57 26.15 12.40
N ASN A 114 -7.81 27.22 13.15
CA ASN A 114 -8.07 28.56 12.62
C ASN A 114 -9.08 28.55 11.44
N PRO A 115 -10.28 27.98 11.62
CA PRO A 115 -11.30 27.97 10.56
C PRO A 115 -11.80 29.40 10.27
N PRO A 116 -12.37 29.64 9.07
CA PRO A 116 -13.07 30.89 8.78
C PRO A 116 -14.12 31.23 9.85
N GLN A 117 -14.36 32.53 10.06
CA GLN A 117 -15.19 33.04 11.16
C GLN A 117 -16.63 32.50 11.09
N GLU A 118 -17.15 32.27 9.90
CA GLU A 118 -18.46 31.70 9.64
C GLU A 118 -18.57 30.19 9.93
N LEU A 119 -17.45 29.46 9.93
CA LEU A 119 -17.43 28.00 10.16
C LEU A 119 -17.15 27.64 11.61
N LEU A 120 -16.41 28.48 12.35
CA LEU A 120 -16.05 28.18 13.74
C LEU A 120 -17.26 27.89 14.64
N PRO A 121 -18.35 28.70 14.63
CA PRO A 121 -19.52 28.42 15.48
C PRO A 121 -20.19 27.09 15.12
N ARG A 122 -20.21 26.73 13.83
CA ARG A 122 -20.82 25.48 13.33
C ARG A 122 -20.00 24.25 13.74
N LEU A 123 -18.67 24.36 13.73
CA LEU A 123 -17.77 23.30 14.21
C LEU A 123 -17.86 23.08 15.72
N LEU A 124 -18.03 24.17 16.48
CA LEU A 124 -18.11 24.16 17.94
C LEU A 124 -19.53 23.95 18.49
N ASP A 125 -20.53 23.72 17.62
CA ASP A 125 -21.89 23.45 18.07
C ASP A 125 -21.98 22.06 18.72
N THR A 126 -21.97 22.05 20.05
CA THR A 126 -21.99 20.83 20.86
C THR A 126 -23.29 20.05 20.74
N ASN A 127 -24.36 20.60 20.14
CA ASN A 127 -25.57 19.83 19.85
C ASN A 127 -25.31 18.71 18.84
N HIS A 128 -24.28 18.87 18.00
CA HIS A 128 -23.83 17.86 17.05
C HIS A 128 -22.81 16.89 17.64
N TRP A 129 -22.46 17.03 18.91
CA TRP A 129 -21.42 16.26 19.56
C TRP A 129 -22.02 15.20 20.47
N LYS A 130 -21.43 14.01 20.47
CA LYS A 130 -21.82 12.92 21.36
C LYS A 130 -20.57 12.33 22.00
N VAL A 131 -20.54 12.32 23.33
CA VAL A 131 -19.50 11.61 24.08
C VAL A 131 -19.86 10.13 24.12
N VAL A 132 -18.97 9.28 23.64
CA VAL A 132 -19.14 7.82 23.60
C VAL A 132 -17.88 7.18 24.19
N GLY A 133 -17.95 6.75 25.45
CA GLY A 133 -16.79 6.25 26.18
C GLY A 133 -15.68 7.31 26.28
N GLN A 134 -14.48 6.98 25.80
CA GLN A 134 -13.32 7.89 25.74
C GLN A 134 -13.20 8.62 24.38
N SER A 135 -14.29 8.74 23.63
CA SER A 135 -14.31 9.38 22.32
C SER A 135 -15.36 10.48 22.26
N VAL A 136 -15.10 11.51 21.47
CA VAL A 136 -16.16 12.42 21.00
C VAL A 136 -16.47 12.09 19.55
N VAL A 137 -17.76 11.98 19.23
CA VAL A 137 -18.25 11.79 17.86
C VAL A 137 -19.00 13.04 17.45
N ILE A 138 -18.60 13.67 16.36
CA ILE A 138 -19.32 14.78 15.75
C ILE A 138 -20.18 14.22 14.62
N GLN A 139 -21.48 14.56 14.61
CA GLN A 139 -22.37 14.36 13.47
C GLN A 139 -22.54 15.70 12.74
N PRO A 140 -21.64 16.05 11.81
CA PRO A 140 -21.63 17.38 11.20
C PRO A 140 -22.88 17.59 10.33
N PRO A 141 -23.46 18.81 10.33
CA PRO A 141 -24.41 19.22 9.32
C PRO A 141 -23.87 19.06 7.90
N LEU A 142 -24.73 18.72 6.93
CA LEU A 142 -24.31 18.47 5.54
C LEU A 142 -23.73 19.72 4.87
N ASP A 143 -24.33 20.87 5.12
CA ASP A 143 -23.83 22.17 4.68
C ASP A 143 -22.45 22.46 5.26
N LEU A 144 -22.15 22.08 6.51
CA LEU A 144 -20.82 22.26 7.10
C LEU A 144 -19.78 21.44 6.32
N VAL A 145 -20.09 20.18 6.00
CA VAL A 145 -19.20 19.29 5.23
C VAL A 145 -18.93 19.85 3.82
N ARG A 146 -19.99 20.33 3.15
CA ARG A 146 -19.91 20.97 1.83
C ARG A 146 -19.00 22.20 1.85
N ASP A 147 -19.20 23.07 2.83
CA ASP A 147 -18.60 24.40 2.87
C ASP A 147 -17.14 24.39 3.39
N LEU A 148 -16.60 23.25 3.84
CA LEU A 148 -15.21 23.18 4.29
C LEU A 148 -14.23 23.59 3.18
N PRO A 149 -13.38 24.63 3.38
CA PRO A 149 -12.31 24.96 2.46
C PRO A 149 -11.27 23.85 2.42
N CYS A 150 -10.58 23.70 1.30
CA CYS A 150 -9.63 22.59 1.12
C CYS A 150 -8.53 22.53 2.20
N ASP A 151 -7.96 23.67 2.60
CA ASP A 151 -6.89 23.71 3.62
C ASP A 151 -7.39 23.35 5.02
N LEU A 152 -8.66 23.66 5.34
CA LEU A 152 -9.29 23.24 6.58
C LEU A 152 -9.64 21.75 6.53
N ARG A 153 -10.22 21.29 5.41
CA ARG A 153 -10.55 19.88 5.16
C ARG A 153 -9.33 19.00 5.35
N LYS A 154 -8.19 19.32 4.73
CA LYS A 154 -6.93 18.58 4.88
C LYS A 154 -6.46 18.45 6.32
N ARG A 155 -6.46 19.55 7.09
CA ARG A 155 -5.96 19.54 8.48
C ARG A 155 -6.91 18.78 9.42
N LEU A 156 -8.21 19.00 9.28
CA LEU A 156 -9.23 18.26 10.03
C LEU A 156 -9.19 16.77 9.69
N TYR A 157 -9.19 16.44 8.40
CA TYR A 157 -9.24 15.05 7.94
C TYR A 157 -7.91 14.33 8.14
N GLY A 158 -6.79 15.05 8.15
CA GLY A 158 -5.49 14.52 8.56
C GLY A 158 -5.48 14.01 10.00
N GLU A 159 -6.18 14.69 10.94
CA GLU A 159 -6.36 14.18 12.29
C GLU A 159 -7.31 12.98 12.32
N LEU A 160 -8.45 13.07 11.64
CA LEU A 160 -9.42 11.97 11.57
C LEU A 160 -8.80 10.68 10.99
N ALA A 161 -7.94 10.81 9.97
CA ALA A 161 -7.26 9.71 9.29
C ALA A 161 -6.35 8.88 10.21
N ARG A 162 -5.94 9.43 11.36
CA ARG A 162 -5.12 8.72 12.37
C ARG A 162 -5.91 7.61 13.07
N HIS A 163 -7.23 7.67 13.00
CA HIS A 163 -8.14 6.77 13.69
C HIS A 163 -8.84 5.84 12.69
N GLY A 164 -8.96 4.55 13.02
CA GLY A 164 -9.49 3.53 12.10
C GLY A 164 -10.98 3.67 11.83
N GLU A 165 -11.70 4.36 12.70
CA GLU A 165 -13.14 4.61 12.63
C GLU A 165 -13.52 5.58 11.50
N ASN A 166 -12.60 6.44 11.05
CA ASN A 166 -12.83 7.42 10.00
C ASN A 166 -12.32 6.90 8.64
N LEU A 167 -12.91 5.81 8.15
CA LEU A 167 -12.42 5.08 6.97
C LEU A 167 -12.23 5.97 5.72
N THR A 168 -13.18 6.85 5.41
CA THR A 168 -13.11 7.73 4.23
C THR A 168 -12.03 8.81 4.34
N GLN A 169 -11.71 9.26 5.55
CA GLN A 169 -10.63 10.20 5.80
C GLN A 169 -9.27 9.51 5.77
N ARG A 170 -9.22 8.28 6.30
CA ARG A 170 -8.01 7.45 6.30
C ARG A 170 -7.63 6.92 4.92
N TYR A 171 -8.63 6.59 4.10
CA TYR A 171 -8.48 6.02 2.77
C TYR A 171 -9.29 6.82 1.75
N PRO A 172 -8.89 8.07 1.43
CA PRO A 172 -9.57 8.86 0.43
C PRO A 172 -9.44 8.23 -0.96
N PHE A 173 -10.35 8.63 -1.86
CA PHE A 173 -10.15 8.39 -3.28
C PHE A 173 -9.03 9.30 -3.77
N VAL A 174 -8.02 8.71 -4.40
CA VAL A 174 -6.82 9.41 -4.86
C VAL A 174 -6.68 9.23 -6.36
N TYR A 175 -6.36 10.32 -7.05
CA TYR A 175 -6.11 10.33 -8.49
C TYR A 175 -4.99 11.31 -8.81
N ARG A 176 -4.48 11.22 -10.05
CA ARG A 176 -3.43 12.12 -10.54
C ARG A 176 -3.89 13.57 -10.51
N GLU A 177 -2.95 14.50 -10.34
CA GLU A 177 -3.21 15.94 -10.33
C GLU A 177 -3.96 16.44 -11.58
N ASP A 178 -3.65 15.88 -12.74
CA ASP A 178 -4.25 16.18 -14.04
C ASP A 178 -5.40 15.23 -14.42
N GLY A 179 -5.76 14.28 -13.55
CA GLY A 179 -6.58 13.12 -13.92
C GLY A 179 -8.08 13.28 -13.72
N PHE A 180 -8.58 14.39 -13.15
CA PHE A 180 -10.00 14.48 -12.77
C PHE A 180 -10.95 14.33 -13.96
N ASP A 181 -10.73 15.09 -15.04
CA ASP A 181 -11.62 15.08 -16.21
C ASP A 181 -11.61 13.73 -16.93
N GLU A 182 -10.43 13.14 -17.10
CA GLU A 182 -10.29 11.80 -17.66
C GLU A 182 -11.00 10.76 -16.79
N TRP A 183 -10.85 10.85 -15.47
CA TRP A 183 -11.42 9.90 -14.52
C TRP A 183 -12.95 9.89 -14.54
N PHE A 184 -13.57 11.07 -14.59
CA PHE A 184 -15.02 11.24 -14.60
C PHE A 184 -15.62 11.29 -16.00
N ALA A 185 -14.80 11.19 -17.06
CA ALA A 185 -15.28 11.11 -18.43
C ALA A 185 -16.27 9.95 -18.59
N LYS A 186 -17.43 10.24 -19.19
CA LYS A 186 -18.50 9.25 -19.40
C LYS A 186 -18.91 8.52 -18.10
N SER A 187 -18.86 9.20 -16.96
CA SER A 187 -19.34 8.65 -15.67
C SER A 187 -20.86 8.58 -15.59
N GLY A 188 -21.57 9.38 -16.39
CA GLY A 188 -23.03 9.52 -16.31
C GLY A 188 -23.49 10.48 -15.21
N LEU A 189 -22.56 11.17 -14.55
CA LEU A 189 -22.87 12.25 -13.60
C LEU A 189 -23.23 13.54 -14.33
N SER A 190 -24.09 14.35 -13.71
CA SER A 190 -24.43 15.69 -14.21
C SER A 190 -23.27 16.67 -14.01
N ASP A 191 -23.25 17.75 -14.81
CA ASP A 191 -22.21 18.78 -14.72
C ASP A 191 -22.21 19.47 -13.34
N ASP A 192 -23.38 19.69 -12.73
CA ASP A 192 -23.52 20.25 -11.39
C ASP A 192 -22.90 19.34 -10.33
N THR A 193 -23.14 18.03 -10.41
CA THR A 193 -22.52 17.05 -9.51
C THR A 193 -21.01 17.00 -9.69
N LEU A 194 -20.51 17.02 -10.94
CA LEU A 194 -19.08 17.06 -11.21
C LEU A 194 -18.42 18.33 -10.67
N ALA A 195 -19.07 19.49 -10.80
CA ALA A 195 -18.61 20.74 -10.23
C ALA A 195 -18.54 20.68 -8.69
N ALA A 196 -19.55 20.11 -8.05
CA ALA A 196 -19.57 19.92 -6.60
C ALA A 196 -18.45 18.98 -6.13
N ILE A 197 -18.27 17.82 -6.77
CA ILE A 197 -17.18 16.88 -6.44
C ILE A 197 -15.82 17.57 -6.61
N ARG A 198 -15.63 18.30 -7.70
CA ARG A 198 -14.40 19.06 -7.97
C ARG A 198 -14.12 20.10 -6.88
N SER A 199 -15.14 20.84 -6.41
CA SER A 199 -14.96 21.82 -5.32
C SER A 199 -14.60 21.20 -3.97
N MET A 200 -14.99 19.94 -3.73
CA MET A 200 -14.69 19.20 -2.50
C MET A 200 -13.40 18.36 -2.61
N THR A 201 -12.75 18.41 -3.77
CA THR A 201 -11.50 17.71 -4.05
C THR A 201 -10.30 18.60 -3.72
N CYS A 202 -9.28 18.00 -3.11
CA CYS A 202 -8.11 18.71 -2.63
C CYS A 202 -6.81 18.25 -3.31
N LEU A 203 -6.02 19.19 -3.85
CA LEU A 203 -4.66 18.89 -4.31
C LEU A 203 -3.71 18.74 -3.13
N GLU A 204 -3.17 17.56 -2.87
CA GLU A 204 -2.25 17.26 -1.78
C GLU A 204 -0.99 16.57 -2.33
N LYS A 205 0.20 17.16 -2.18
CA LYS A 205 1.48 16.52 -2.59
C LYS A 205 1.45 15.98 -4.04
N ASN A 206 0.95 16.78 -4.99
CA ASN A 206 0.85 16.49 -6.45
C ASN A 206 -0.15 15.38 -6.84
N ARG A 207 -1.21 15.21 -6.05
CA ARG A 207 -2.33 14.30 -6.34
C ARG A 207 -3.62 14.91 -5.80
N LEU A 208 -4.73 14.56 -6.42
CA LEU A 208 -6.03 15.00 -5.96
C LEU A 208 -6.62 13.95 -5.02
N CYS A 209 -7.12 14.42 -3.87
CA CYS A 209 -7.73 13.62 -2.82
C CYS A 209 -9.20 14.01 -2.65
N PHE A 210 -10.08 13.02 -2.71
CA PHE A 210 -11.52 13.17 -2.48
C PHE A 210 -11.98 12.28 -1.32
N PHE A 211 -12.51 12.92 -0.28
CA PHE A 211 -12.85 12.29 1.00
C PHE A 211 -14.35 12.09 1.17
N ASP A 212 -15.15 12.92 0.50
CA ASP A 212 -16.54 13.19 0.88
C ASP A 212 -17.56 12.36 0.09
N GLY A 213 -17.21 11.15 -0.34
CA GLY A 213 -18.15 10.27 -1.04
C GLY A 213 -19.44 9.99 -0.25
N HIS A 214 -19.36 9.98 1.10
CA HIS A 214 -20.52 9.82 1.98
C HIS A 214 -21.48 11.02 1.92
N TYR A 215 -20.97 12.25 1.74
CA TYR A 215 -21.81 13.42 1.52
C TYR A 215 -22.73 13.22 0.31
N PHE A 216 -22.16 12.79 -0.82
CA PHE A 216 -22.93 12.56 -2.04
C PHE A 216 -23.89 11.38 -1.94
N ARG A 217 -23.57 10.33 -1.18
CA ARG A 217 -24.54 9.26 -0.89
C ARG A 217 -25.79 9.76 -0.16
N LEU A 218 -25.68 10.83 0.63
CA LEU A 218 -26.79 11.42 1.40
C LEU A 218 -27.57 12.49 0.61
N THR A 219 -26.94 13.13 -0.38
CA THR A 219 -27.51 14.31 -1.06
C THR A 219 -27.93 14.06 -2.51
N LEU A 220 -27.35 13.08 -3.19
CA LEU A 220 -27.66 12.77 -4.58
C LEU A 220 -28.83 11.79 -4.72
N PRO A 221 -29.55 11.82 -5.86
CA PRO A 221 -30.52 10.79 -6.18
C PRO A 221 -29.81 9.44 -6.43
N THR A 222 -30.52 8.34 -6.21
CA THR A 222 -29.97 6.97 -6.24
C THR A 222 -29.21 6.63 -7.53
N ASN A 223 -29.68 7.11 -8.69
CA ASN A 223 -29.01 6.89 -9.97
C ASN A 223 -27.63 7.57 -10.03
N GLU A 224 -27.51 8.80 -9.53
CA GLU A 224 -26.23 9.51 -9.48
C GLU A 224 -25.31 8.97 -8.38
N VAL A 225 -25.86 8.51 -7.24
CA VAL A 225 -25.06 7.78 -6.24
C VAL A 225 -24.43 6.53 -6.86
N ARG A 226 -25.18 5.78 -7.66
CA ARG A 226 -24.67 4.60 -8.37
C ARG A 226 -23.60 4.97 -9.40
N ALA A 227 -23.85 6.00 -10.22
CA ALA A 227 -22.88 6.50 -11.20
C ALA A 227 -21.58 6.96 -10.51
N LEU A 228 -21.69 7.68 -9.38
CA LEU A 228 -20.54 8.11 -8.59
C LEU A 228 -19.79 6.92 -8.01
N ALA A 229 -20.50 5.96 -7.41
CA ALA A 229 -19.87 4.76 -6.86
C ALA A 229 -19.09 3.98 -7.93
N ARG A 230 -19.66 3.84 -9.14
CA ARG A 230 -18.99 3.24 -10.29
C ARG A 230 -17.75 4.04 -10.71
N ALA A 231 -17.88 5.36 -10.86
CA ALA A 231 -16.75 6.23 -11.23
C ALA A 231 -15.61 6.17 -10.20
N LEU A 232 -15.93 6.21 -8.90
CA LEU A 232 -14.95 6.10 -7.82
C LEU A 232 -14.34 4.69 -7.69
N SER A 233 -15.00 3.66 -8.25
CA SER A 233 -14.50 2.28 -8.28
C SER A 233 -13.54 1.97 -9.43
N ARG A 234 -13.38 2.91 -10.38
CA ARG A 234 -12.52 2.74 -11.55
C ARG A 234 -11.09 2.44 -11.14
N VAL A 235 -10.46 1.51 -11.84
CA VAL A 235 -9.04 1.19 -11.65
C VAL A 235 -8.36 1.27 -13.02
N PRO A 236 -7.49 2.28 -13.25
CA PRO A 236 -6.63 2.33 -14.42
C PRO A 236 -5.71 1.11 -14.42
N THR A 237 -5.66 0.44 -15.56
CA THR A 237 -4.82 -0.74 -15.77
C THR A 237 -4.35 -0.77 -17.22
N VAL A 238 -3.54 -1.74 -17.58
CA VAL A 238 -3.03 -1.88 -18.94
C VAL A 238 -3.27 -3.28 -19.45
N LEU A 239 -3.65 -3.41 -20.72
CA LEU A 239 -3.46 -4.64 -21.49
C LEU A 239 -2.05 -4.63 -22.07
N VAL A 240 -1.31 -5.71 -21.86
CA VAL A 240 0.06 -5.84 -22.36
C VAL A 240 0.11 -6.99 -23.34
N THR A 241 0.56 -6.68 -24.56
CA THR A 241 0.63 -7.62 -25.67
C THR A 241 2.08 -7.71 -26.14
N LEU A 242 2.61 -8.92 -26.23
CA LEU A 242 3.88 -9.22 -26.84
C LEU A 242 3.72 -9.29 -28.36
N ARG A 243 4.51 -8.51 -29.09
CA ARG A 243 4.65 -8.63 -30.54
C ARG A 243 5.80 -9.58 -30.85
N VAL A 244 5.51 -10.60 -31.68
CA VAL A 244 6.50 -11.54 -32.22
C VAL A 244 6.60 -11.28 -33.72
N PRO A 245 7.63 -10.54 -34.18
CA PRO A 245 7.83 -10.28 -35.59
C PRO A 245 8.03 -11.56 -36.40
N GLU A 246 7.75 -11.47 -37.71
CA GLU A 246 8.13 -12.52 -38.65
C GLU A 246 9.65 -12.77 -38.57
N GLN A 247 10.05 -14.05 -38.61
CA GLN A 247 11.44 -14.53 -38.49
C GLN A 247 12.15 -14.14 -37.18
N ALA A 248 11.41 -13.78 -36.12
CA ALA A 248 12.00 -13.46 -34.83
C ALA A 248 12.76 -14.65 -34.20
N ASN A 249 13.91 -14.36 -33.58
CA ASN A 249 14.58 -15.30 -32.69
C ASN A 249 13.77 -15.43 -31.39
N VAL A 250 13.15 -16.58 -31.17
CA VAL A 250 12.29 -16.83 -29.99
C VAL A 250 13.06 -17.21 -28.73
N ALA A 251 14.36 -17.52 -28.82
CA ALA A 251 15.14 -18.00 -27.68
C ALA A 251 15.22 -16.96 -26.52
N PRO A 252 15.47 -15.66 -26.77
CA PRO A 252 15.44 -14.65 -25.71
C PRO A 252 14.05 -14.51 -25.06
N LEU A 253 12.98 -14.65 -25.85
CA LEU A 253 11.61 -14.58 -25.33
C LEU A 253 11.30 -15.77 -24.41
N LEU A 254 11.77 -16.96 -24.76
CA LEU A 254 11.66 -18.16 -23.92
C LEU A 254 12.53 -18.08 -22.66
N ASP A 255 13.69 -17.41 -22.74
CA ASP A 255 14.53 -17.18 -21.57
C ASP A 255 13.89 -16.18 -20.60
N TYR A 256 13.20 -15.16 -21.11
CA TYR A 256 12.56 -14.16 -20.27
C TYR A 256 11.19 -14.60 -19.71
N TRP A 257 10.25 -14.94 -20.60
CA TRP A 257 8.87 -15.26 -20.24
C TRP A 257 8.67 -16.68 -19.73
N GLY A 258 9.66 -17.53 -20.00
CA GLY A 258 9.55 -18.95 -19.84
C GLY A 258 10.18 -19.49 -18.57
N SER A 259 9.94 -20.78 -18.37
CA SER A 259 10.62 -21.59 -17.38
C SER A 259 10.92 -22.96 -17.98
N PRO A 260 11.87 -23.74 -17.44
CA PRO A 260 12.17 -25.06 -17.97
C PRO A 260 10.94 -25.96 -18.13
N LYS A 261 9.97 -25.87 -17.21
CA LYS A 261 8.70 -26.62 -17.27
C LYS A 261 7.76 -26.10 -18.36
N ARG A 262 7.61 -24.78 -18.49
CA ARG A 262 6.65 -24.15 -19.42
C ARG A 262 7.16 -24.00 -20.84
N ASN A 263 8.47 -23.97 -21.04
CA ASN A 263 9.09 -23.78 -22.36
C ASN A 263 8.70 -24.86 -23.36
N ARG A 264 8.37 -26.08 -22.90
CA ARG A 264 7.88 -27.16 -23.75
C ARG A 264 6.60 -26.78 -24.51
N ASN A 265 5.72 -26.02 -23.87
CA ASN A 265 4.44 -25.59 -24.46
C ASN A 265 4.56 -24.22 -25.14
N LEU A 266 5.39 -23.31 -24.61
CA LEU A 266 5.55 -21.96 -25.16
C LEU A 266 6.37 -21.93 -26.46
N LYS A 267 7.39 -22.80 -26.59
CA LYS A 267 8.28 -22.79 -27.74
C LYS A 267 7.56 -23.03 -29.07
N PRO A 268 6.75 -24.09 -29.25
CA PRO A 268 6.04 -24.31 -30.51
C PRO A 268 5.10 -23.15 -30.87
N LEU A 269 4.45 -22.54 -29.88
CA LEU A 269 3.57 -21.38 -30.07
C LEU A 269 4.34 -20.18 -30.61
N LEU A 270 5.42 -19.79 -29.93
CA LEU A 270 6.24 -18.64 -30.34
C LEU A 270 6.90 -18.85 -31.70
N GLU A 271 7.38 -20.07 -31.99
CA GLU A 271 7.93 -20.41 -33.31
C GLU A 271 6.86 -20.34 -34.41
N SER A 272 5.63 -20.77 -34.12
CA SER A 272 4.52 -20.63 -35.05
C SER A 272 4.17 -19.16 -35.31
N MET A 273 4.18 -18.32 -34.27
CA MET A 273 3.97 -16.87 -34.39
C MET A 273 5.06 -16.20 -35.23
N ALA A 274 6.33 -16.58 -35.04
CA ALA A 274 7.45 -16.08 -35.83
C ALA A 274 7.41 -16.52 -37.30
N ARG A 275 6.73 -17.62 -37.64
CA ARG A 275 6.53 -18.07 -39.02
C ARG A 275 5.30 -17.46 -39.69
N ALA A 276 4.42 -16.81 -38.95
CA ALA A 276 3.23 -16.19 -39.51
C ALA A 276 3.63 -14.99 -40.39
N PRO A 277 3.06 -14.83 -41.60
CA PRO A 277 3.31 -13.64 -42.43
C PRO A 277 2.97 -12.35 -41.68
N GLY A 278 3.92 -11.42 -41.59
CA GLY A 278 3.75 -10.18 -40.81
C GLY A 278 3.92 -10.33 -39.29
N GLY A 279 4.19 -11.54 -38.80
CA GLY A 279 4.30 -11.88 -37.38
C GLY A 279 2.95 -12.08 -36.70
N ALA A 280 2.96 -12.11 -35.38
CA ALA A 280 1.75 -12.23 -34.56
C ALA A 280 1.89 -11.55 -33.19
N THR A 281 0.79 -11.47 -32.47
CA THR A 281 0.71 -10.86 -31.14
C THR A 281 0.09 -11.81 -30.13
N LEU A 282 0.55 -11.76 -28.87
CA LEU A 282 0.02 -12.58 -27.77
C LEU A 282 -0.08 -11.75 -26.50
N ASN A 283 -1.21 -11.80 -25.80
CA ASN A 283 -1.33 -11.14 -24.50
C ASN A 283 -0.36 -11.77 -23.48
N VAL A 284 0.34 -10.96 -22.69
CA VAL A 284 1.38 -11.49 -21.77
C VAL A 284 0.81 -12.38 -20.66
N SER A 285 -0.50 -12.32 -20.40
CA SER A 285 -1.17 -13.22 -19.45
C SER A 285 -1.03 -14.71 -19.81
N TYR A 286 -0.77 -15.06 -21.08
CA TYR A 286 -0.45 -16.44 -21.47
C TYR A 286 0.87 -16.95 -20.86
N PHE A 287 1.76 -16.03 -20.47
CA PHE A 287 2.99 -16.34 -19.74
C PHE A 287 2.79 -16.32 -18.22
N PHE A 288 1.58 -16.10 -17.70
CA PHE A 288 1.37 -16.04 -16.26
C PHE A 288 1.21 -17.45 -15.68
N PRO A 289 1.64 -17.69 -14.44
CA PRO A 289 1.26 -18.91 -13.73
C PRO A 289 -0.27 -18.99 -13.58
N PRO A 290 -0.86 -20.20 -13.46
CA PRO A 290 -2.31 -20.38 -13.51
C PRO A 290 -3.10 -19.53 -12.51
N LEU A 291 -2.66 -19.42 -11.26
CA LEU A 291 -3.32 -18.60 -10.24
C LEU A 291 -3.32 -17.12 -10.61
N ALA A 292 -2.15 -16.56 -10.93
CA ALA A 292 -2.01 -15.18 -11.34
C ALA A 292 -2.86 -14.87 -12.60
N GLN A 293 -2.91 -15.81 -13.56
CA GLN A 293 -3.76 -15.67 -14.74
C GLN A 293 -5.24 -15.64 -14.37
N SER A 294 -5.70 -16.52 -13.46
CA SER A 294 -7.11 -16.56 -13.02
C SER A 294 -7.55 -15.31 -12.26
N TRP A 295 -6.61 -14.60 -11.64
CA TRP A 295 -6.90 -13.39 -10.87
C TRP A 295 -6.86 -12.13 -11.73
N LEU A 296 -6.05 -12.11 -12.79
CA LEU A 296 -5.81 -10.91 -13.56
C LEU A 296 -7.11 -10.28 -14.11
N TYR A 297 -7.29 -8.99 -13.84
CA TYR A 297 -8.48 -8.17 -14.14
C TYR A 297 -9.78 -8.63 -13.45
N THR A 298 -9.66 -9.35 -12.35
CA THR A 298 -10.81 -9.75 -11.52
C THR A 298 -10.78 -9.07 -10.15
N TYR A 299 -11.93 -9.06 -9.49
CA TYR A 299 -12.07 -8.58 -8.11
C TYR A 299 -12.21 -9.77 -7.16
N PRO A 300 -11.70 -9.68 -5.92
CA PRO A 300 -12.07 -10.62 -4.87
C PRO A 300 -13.58 -10.67 -4.73
N HIS A 301 -14.18 -11.87 -4.83
CA HIS A 301 -15.62 -12.00 -4.65
C HIS A 301 -16.02 -11.59 -3.22
N PRO A 302 -17.04 -10.74 -3.00
CA PRO A 302 -17.36 -10.21 -1.68
C PRO A 302 -17.91 -11.30 -0.75
N THR A 303 -18.50 -12.35 -1.33
CA THR A 303 -18.97 -13.53 -0.58
C THR A 303 -17.92 -14.64 -0.46
N ASN A 304 -16.70 -14.46 -1.01
CA ASN A 304 -15.61 -15.40 -0.78
C ASN A 304 -15.18 -15.32 0.68
N ARG A 305 -15.85 -16.10 1.53
CA ARG A 305 -15.53 -16.30 2.95
C ARG A 305 -14.23 -17.08 3.17
N PHE A 306 -13.36 -17.18 2.17
CA PHE A 306 -12.22 -18.10 2.20
C PHE A 306 -11.18 -17.74 3.27
N LEU A 307 -11.24 -16.55 3.87
CA LEU A 307 -10.22 -16.10 4.81
C LEU A 307 -10.83 -15.29 5.95
N VAL A 308 -10.25 -15.44 7.14
CA VAL A 308 -10.45 -14.51 8.27
C VAL A 308 -10.01 -13.09 7.90
N ARG A 309 -9.15 -12.94 6.88
CA ARG A 309 -8.62 -11.67 6.37
C ARG A 309 -8.51 -11.69 4.84
N ALA A 310 -9.02 -10.67 4.16
CA ALA A 310 -8.97 -10.58 2.70
C ALA A 310 -7.53 -10.61 2.15
N PRO A 311 -7.29 -11.16 0.93
CA PRO A 311 -5.98 -11.16 0.30
C PRO A 311 -5.44 -9.73 0.13
N ASP A 312 -4.18 -9.51 0.49
CA ASP A 312 -3.48 -8.24 0.29
C ASP A 312 -2.37 -8.35 -0.77
N CYS A 313 -1.61 -7.28 -0.92
CA CYS A 313 -0.51 -7.20 -1.88
C CYS A 313 0.61 -8.21 -1.60
N PHE A 314 0.94 -8.46 -0.33
CA PHE A 314 1.96 -9.42 0.08
C PHE A 314 1.52 -10.85 -0.21
N TRP A 315 0.32 -11.21 0.22
CA TRP A 315 -0.26 -12.52 -0.06
C TRP A 315 -0.33 -12.78 -1.57
N THR A 316 -0.72 -11.77 -2.35
CA THR A 316 -0.82 -11.87 -3.81
C THR A 316 0.55 -12.11 -4.45
N ALA A 317 1.56 -11.32 -4.09
CA ALA A 317 2.90 -11.41 -4.67
C ALA A 317 3.57 -12.76 -4.33
N MET A 318 3.48 -13.20 -3.06
CA MET A 318 4.06 -14.47 -2.63
C MET A 318 3.39 -15.71 -3.24
N ASN A 319 2.14 -15.58 -3.68
CA ASN A 319 1.40 -16.66 -4.36
C ASN A 319 1.49 -16.63 -5.89
N PHE A 320 2.12 -15.61 -6.49
CA PHE A 320 2.11 -15.41 -7.95
C PHE A 320 2.50 -16.65 -8.76
N GLY A 321 3.58 -17.32 -8.36
CA GLY A 321 4.11 -18.51 -9.02
C GLY A 321 3.78 -19.84 -8.35
N ARG A 322 2.77 -19.88 -7.47
CA ARG A 322 2.36 -21.12 -6.80
C ARG A 322 1.25 -21.83 -7.58
N GLU A 323 1.18 -23.15 -7.46
CA GLU A 323 0.10 -23.96 -8.04
C GLU A 323 -1.21 -23.80 -7.27
N SER A 324 -1.12 -23.70 -5.93
CA SER A 324 -2.24 -23.45 -5.02
C SER A 324 -1.90 -22.31 -4.07
N ALA A 325 -2.88 -21.47 -3.77
CA ALA A 325 -2.68 -20.34 -2.86
C ALA A 325 -2.41 -20.81 -1.42
N ASP A 326 -1.39 -20.24 -0.80
CA ASP A 326 -0.95 -20.53 0.57
C ASP A 326 -1.30 -19.37 1.49
N ASN A 327 -2.26 -19.60 2.38
CA ASN A 327 -2.78 -18.58 3.28
C ASN A 327 -1.86 -18.24 4.45
N ARG A 328 -0.76 -19.00 4.63
CA ARG A 328 0.28 -18.62 5.58
C ARG A 328 0.95 -17.29 5.19
N PHE A 329 0.87 -16.88 3.93
CA PHE A 329 1.34 -15.54 3.50
C PHE A 329 0.46 -14.37 3.97
N LEU A 330 -0.60 -14.61 4.73
CA LEU A 330 -1.25 -13.54 5.50
C LEU A 330 -0.47 -13.17 6.76
N ASP A 331 0.49 -14.01 7.17
CA ASP A 331 1.36 -13.78 8.32
C ASP A 331 2.70 -13.19 7.86
N SER A 332 3.07 -12.05 8.45
CA SER A 332 4.29 -11.35 8.08
C SER A 332 5.54 -12.16 8.40
N GLN A 333 5.59 -12.92 9.51
CA GLN A 333 6.78 -13.68 9.90
C GLN A 333 7.03 -14.82 8.91
N PHE A 334 5.96 -15.50 8.48
CA PHE A 334 6.04 -16.51 7.44
C PHE A 334 6.59 -15.93 6.14
N ILE A 335 6.11 -14.77 5.70
CA ILE A 335 6.66 -14.06 4.52
C ILE A 335 8.18 -13.83 4.69
N GLN A 336 8.64 -13.31 5.84
CA GLN A 336 10.08 -13.05 6.04
C GLN A 336 10.91 -14.32 5.94
N SER A 337 10.43 -15.40 6.58
CA SER A 337 11.11 -16.69 6.58
C SER A 337 11.20 -17.28 5.16
N THR A 338 10.13 -17.15 4.37
CA THR A 338 10.11 -17.61 2.97
C THR A 338 11.02 -16.77 2.10
N LEU A 339 11.02 -15.44 2.24
CA LEU A 339 11.95 -14.57 1.50
C LEU A 339 13.41 -14.91 1.81
N ALA A 340 13.73 -15.23 3.06
CA ALA A 340 15.09 -15.61 3.46
C ALA A 340 15.51 -16.99 2.94
N ALA A 341 14.56 -17.92 2.79
CA ALA A 341 14.85 -19.30 2.42
C ALA A 341 14.76 -19.57 0.90
N GLU A 342 13.82 -18.93 0.20
CA GLU A 342 13.48 -19.25 -1.20
C GLU A 342 13.90 -18.14 -2.19
N TYR A 343 14.38 -17.00 -1.72
CA TYR A 343 14.71 -15.85 -2.56
C TYR A 343 16.12 -15.30 -2.27
N GLU A 344 16.76 -14.76 -3.30
CA GLU A 344 17.94 -13.91 -3.18
C GLU A 344 17.57 -12.44 -3.40
N ARG A 345 18.29 -11.53 -2.74
CA ARG A 345 18.11 -10.10 -2.98
C ARG A 345 18.99 -9.68 -4.17
N VAL A 346 18.37 -9.00 -5.14
CA VAL A 346 19.06 -8.47 -6.33
C VAL A 346 18.98 -6.94 -6.38
N GLU A 347 19.86 -6.32 -7.16
CA GLU A 347 19.95 -4.85 -7.23
C GLU A 347 18.75 -4.20 -7.95
N SER A 348 18.20 -4.88 -8.97
CA SER A 348 17.11 -4.37 -9.80
C SER A 348 16.25 -5.51 -10.33
N PRO A 349 14.95 -5.26 -10.62
CA PRO A 349 14.07 -6.28 -11.17
C PRO A 349 14.40 -6.43 -12.66
N THR A 350 14.90 -7.61 -13.02
CA THR A 350 15.34 -7.90 -14.40
C THR A 350 14.76 -9.19 -14.95
N GLN A 351 14.01 -9.95 -14.14
CA GLN A 351 13.37 -11.19 -14.55
C GLN A 351 11.88 -11.20 -14.24
N PHE A 352 11.09 -11.76 -15.17
CA PHE A 352 9.68 -12.02 -14.97
C PHE A 352 9.45 -12.79 -13.66
N GLY A 353 8.62 -12.23 -12.77
CA GLY A 353 8.32 -12.83 -11.47
C GLY A 353 9.19 -12.32 -10.30
N ASP A 354 10.19 -11.46 -10.53
CA ASP A 354 10.92 -10.82 -9.43
C ASP A 354 9.93 -10.07 -8.52
N LEU A 355 10.05 -10.25 -7.21
CA LEU A 355 9.22 -9.54 -6.23
C LEU A 355 9.84 -8.18 -5.92
N ILE A 356 9.03 -7.13 -5.97
CA ILE A 356 9.42 -5.77 -5.62
C ILE A 356 8.74 -5.41 -4.30
N LEU A 357 9.55 -5.09 -3.29
CA LEU A 357 9.12 -4.65 -1.96
C LEU A 357 9.40 -3.16 -1.80
N PHE A 358 8.35 -2.39 -1.48
CA PHE A 358 8.44 -0.98 -1.12
C PHE A 358 8.32 -0.81 0.39
N TYR A 359 9.20 -0.02 0.99
CA TYR A 359 9.24 0.21 2.44
C TYR A 359 9.76 1.61 2.78
N GLU A 360 9.39 2.12 3.96
CA GLU A 360 9.93 3.39 4.46
C GLU A 360 11.39 3.24 4.95
N PRO A 361 12.27 4.24 4.76
CA PRO A 361 13.65 4.17 5.25
C PRO A 361 13.75 3.85 6.75
N GLY A 362 14.78 3.08 7.11
CA GLY A 362 15.10 2.74 8.51
C GLY A 362 14.37 1.51 9.06
N GLN A 363 13.33 1.00 8.39
CA GLN A 363 12.65 -0.25 8.79
C GLN A 363 12.12 -1.04 7.57
N ILE A 364 12.92 -1.98 7.05
CA ILE A 364 12.53 -2.88 5.93
C ILE A 364 11.18 -3.58 6.18
N TRP A 365 10.87 -3.90 7.44
CA TRP A 365 9.64 -4.61 7.82
C TRP A 365 8.44 -3.72 8.13
N ARG A 366 8.56 -2.40 7.97
CA ARG A 366 7.41 -1.51 7.70
C ARG A 366 7.19 -1.43 6.20
N ALA A 367 7.02 -2.59 5.59
CA ALA A 367 6.75 -2.68 4.17
C ALA A 367 5.38 -2.09 3.87
N VAL A 368 5.34 -1.18 2.90
CA VAL A 368 4.15 -0.45 2.49
C VAL A 368 3.41 -1.24 1.40
N HIS A 369 4.16 -1.89 0.50
CA HIS A 369 3.59 -2.62 -0.61
C HIS A 369 4.53 -3.69 -1.16
N MET A 370 3.97 -4.75 -1.74
CA MET A 370 4.72 -5.75 -2.51
C MET A 370 4.01 -6.02 -3.84
N CYS A 371 4.76 -6.09 -4.93
CA CYS A 371 4.22 -6.43 -6.25
C CYS A 371 5.19 -7.33 -7.03
N VAL A 372 4.75 -7.80 -8.20
CA VAL A 372 5.52 -8.71 -9.03
C VAL A 372 5.93 -8.00 -10.32
N TYR A 373 7.22 -8.02 -10.64
CA TYR A 373 7.75 -7.49 -11.88
C TYR A 373 7.33 -8.33 -13.08
N ILE A 374 6.79 -7.69 -14.12
CA ILE A 374 6.36 -8.36 -15.35
C ILE A 374 7.32 -8.07 -16.49
N ALA A 375 7.48 -6.80 -16.87
CA ALA A 375 8.42 -6.33 -17.89
C ALA A 375 8.43 -4.80 -17.94
N GLU A 376 9.53 -4.20 -18.40
CA GLU A 376 9.68 -2.75 -18.52
C GLU A 376 9.39 -2.03 -17.18
N ASP A 377 8.30 -1.27 -17.08
CA ASP A 377 7.79 -0.62 -15.87
C ASP A 377 6.46 -1.23 -15.40
N ILE A 378 6.06 -2.39 -15.94
CA ILE A 378 4.79 -3.06 -15.62
C ILE A 378 4.95 -4.02 -14.44
N VAL A 379 4.01 -3.92 -13.51
CA VAL A 379 3.89 -4.80 -12.36
C VAL A 379 2.51 -5.46 -12.31
N PHE A 380 2.47 -6.70 -11.82
CA PHE A 380 1.24 -7.35 -11.37
C PHE A 380 1.03 -7.06 -9.90
N THR A 381 -0.16 -6.58 -9.53
CA THR A 381 -0.41 -6.12 -8.17
C THR A 381 -1.88 -6.20 -7.78
N LYS A 382 -2.10 -6.21 -6.47
CA LYS A 382 -3.39 -5.94 -5.83
C LYS A 382 -3.18 -4.76 -4.88
N ASN A 383 -3.83 -3.63 -5.13
CA ASN A 383 -3.55 -2.39 -4.39
C ASN A 383 -4.20 -2.37 -2.99
N GLY A 384 -3.63 -3.15 -2.07
CA GLY A 384 -4.07 -3.23 -0.67
C GLY A 384 -4.97 -4.43 -0.35
N ALA A 385 -5.46 -4.48 0.88
CA ALA A 385 -6.23 -5.61 1.42
C ALA A 385 -7.74 -5.55 1.12
N ASP A 386 -8.24 -4.44 0.59
CA ASP A 386 -9.67 -4.26 0.36
C ASP A 386 -10.19 -5.24 -0.71
N VAL A 387 -11.35 -5.86 -0.46
CA VAL A 387 -12.05 -6.75 -1.40
C VAL A 387 -12.50 -6.00 -2.66
N TYR A 388 -12.55 -4.69 -2.58
CA TYR A 388 -12.92 -3.80 -3.66
C TYR A 388 -11.77 -3.42 -4.60
N GLN A 389 -10.57 -3.93 -4.35
CA GLN A 389 -9.38 -3.71 -5.17
C GLN A 389 -9.09 -4.93 -6.04
N PRO A 390 -8.98 -4.77 -7.37
CA PRO A 390 -8.75 -5.87 -8.30
C PRO A 390 -7.28 -6.29 -8.34
N TRP A 391 -7.03 -7.44 -8.94
CA TRP A 391 -5.70 -7.81 -9.42
C TRP A 391 -5.50 -7.27 -10.82
N VAL A 392 -4.43 -6.51 -11.05
CA VAL A 392 -4.24 -5.74 -12.28
C VAL A 392 -2.77 -5.72 -12.74
N LEU A 393 -2.58 -5.40 -14.01
CA LEU A 393 -1.31 -4.88 -14.52
C LEU A 393 -1.31 -3.36 -14.49
N MET A 394 -0.28 -2.77 -13.92
CA MET A 394 -0.14 -1.32 -13.86
C MET A 394 1.29 -0.92 -14.13
N ARG A 395 1.49 0.29 -14.65
CA ARG A 395 2.81 0.91 -14.61
C ARG A 395 3.17 1.21 -13.16
N MET A 396 4.43 1.01 -12.81
CA MET A 396 4.94 1.20 -11.45
C MET A 396 4.67 2.60 -10.92
N LYS A 397 4.83 3.62 -11.76
CA LYS A 397 4.53 5.02 -11.42
C LYS A 397 3.06 5.25 -11.02
N ASP A 398 2.13 4.56 -11.67
CA ASP A 398 0.70 4.72 -11.43
C ASP A 398 0.29 3.94 -10.18
N MET A 399 0.88 2.77 -9.96
CA MET A 399 0.73 2.01 -8.72
C MET A 399 1.20 2.82 -7.49
N LEU A 400 2.36 3.50 -7.59
CA LEU A 400 2.93 4.27 -6.47
C LEU A 400 2.06 5.46 -6.01
N VAL A 401 1.13 5.95 -6.83
CA VAL A 401 0.16 7.00 -6.44
C VAL A 401 -0.71 6.55 -5.25
N HIS A 402 -0.97 5.24 -5.14
CA HIS A 402 -1.76 4.65 -4.05
C HIS A 402 -1.01 4.56 -2.71
N TYR A 403 0.31 4.74 -2.73
CA TYR A 403 1.19 4.53 -1.57
C TYR A 403 1.98 5.81 -1.24
N PRO A 404 1.29 6.89 -0.83
CA PRO A 404 1.97 8.11 -0.42
C PRO A 404 2.85 7.84 0.79
N SER A 405 4.04 8.44 0.77
CA SER A 405 4.92 8.45 1.93
C SER A 405 5.53 9.83 2.07
N GLU A 406 5.70 10.30 3.31
CA GLU A 406 6.40 11.56 3.60
C GLU A 406 7.89 11.45 3.29
N ILE A 407 8.41 10.22 3.41
CA ILE A 407 9.80 9.89 3.12
C ILE A 407 9.83 9.03 1.86
N PRO A 408 10.66 9.32 0.85
CA PRO A 408 10.74 8.52 -0.36
C PRO A 408 10.88 7.02 -0.04
N LEU A 409 9.97 6.22 -0.59
CA LEU A 409 9.98 4.77 -0.39
C LEU A 409 11.27 4.20 -0.95
N GLN A 410 11.87 3.26 -0.21
CA GLN A 410 12.95 2.43 -0.70
C GLN A 410 12.41 1.19 -1.38
N MET A 411 13.19 0.65 -2.30
CA MET A 411 12.88 -0.56 -3.04
C MET A 411 13.89 -1.66 -2.68
N ALA A 412 13.37 -2.86 -2.43
CA ALA A 412 14.15 -4.09 -2.41
C ALA A 412 13.57 -5.07 -3.44
N VAL A 413 14.43 -5.79 -4.13
CA VAL A 413 14.02 -6.75 -5.15
C VAL A 413 14.46 -8.15 -4.72
N TYR A 414 13.55 -9.10 -4.81
CA TYR A 414 13.77 -10.49 -4.45
C TYR A 414 13.53 -11.38 -5.66
N ARG A 415 14.54 -12.15 -6.04
CA ARG A 415 14.47 -13.14 -7.10
C ARG A 415 14.34 -14.52 -6.49
N ARG A 416 13.39 -15.31 -6.98
CA ARG A 416 13.25 -16.70 -6.51
C ARG A 416 14.44 -17.53 -6.98
N LEU A 417 14.98 -18.35 -6.08
CA LEU A 417 16.13 -19.21 -6.39
C LEU A 417 15.82 -20.26 -7.46
N GLU A 418 14.58 -20.77 -7.47
CA GLU A 418 14.08 -21.70 -8.49
C GLU A 418 12.91 -21.08 -9.28
N ARG A 419 13.01 -21.10 -10.61
CA ARG A 419 11.93 -20.61 -11.50
C ARG A 419 10.77 -21.61 -11.58
N TYR A 420 9.55 -21.07 -11.64
CA TYR A 420 8.27 -21.77 -11.57
C TYR A 420 8.04 -22.81 -12.67
#